data_AF-A0A1G7HBE4-F1
#
_entry.id   AF-A0A1G7HBE4-F1
#
_cell.length_a   1.000
_cell.length_b   1.000
_cell.length_c   1.000
_cell.angle_alpha   90.00
_cell.angle_beta   90.00
_cell.angle_gamma   90.00
#
_symmetry.space_group_name_H-M   'P 1'
#
loop_
_entity.id
_entity.type
_entity.pdbx_description
1 polymer ?
#
loop_
_entity_poly.entity_id
_entity_poly.type
_entity_poly.pdbx_seq_one_letter_code
_entity_poly.pdbx_strand_id
1 'polypeptide(L)'
;MTDPTERQLRELFAADAAGAPDASGLTALALHTARRRRRARAAAAAGLIAAVVVVGGGTVAAWDPGGAAGSADSDAAAPTGVGALAGDAAADCAGGYSTVGLSADLTREGAFALDGTVAEIEPGPDLGPEMPRQYATVRFRVHTWYHGGSGGTVDVLLDPPDIGSQTSDVKSYGVGTRLLVSGLLTSTERASGAMTVDGDEAYFGFSCGATRYHDEATAAEWAAVVAGELPTGPLPATGAESCTGYSPALVGQQDVALDGTVIEIGEQRFPRLPGETEADGYFSVTFQVHGWYRGGPGETVTLHMESPYLTTPEGDSIETYTIGTRLLVAGRLSDVAGRGLIAQSCGFTRYYDEATATEWAAATD
;
A
#
# COMPACT_ATOMS: atom_id res chain seq x y z
N MET A 1 -17.29 28.47 -43.89
CA MET A 1 -15.93 28.55 -43.33
C MET A 1 -16.02 27.92 -41.95
N THR A 2 -15.55 26.68 -41.79
CA THR A 2 -15.57 26.02 -40.48
C THR A 2 -14.55 26.71 -39.58
N ASP A 3 -14.99 27.04 -38.37
CA ASP A 3 -14.21 27.71 -37.33
C ASP A 3 -12.90 26.92 -37.07
N PRO A 4 -11.72 27.55 -36.99
CA PRO A 4 -10.48 26.88 -36.58
C PRO A 4 -10.63 25.98 -35.34
N THR A 5 -11.51 26.34 -34.40
CA THR A 5 -11.80 25.53 -33.22
C THR A 5 -12.49 24.19 -33.56
N GLU A 6 -13.39 24.16 -34.54
CA GLU A 6 -14.06 22.93 -34.98
C GLU A 6 -13.08 21.94 -35.61
N ARG A 7 -12.06 22.45 -36.31
CA ARG A 7 -11.01 21.62 -36.92
C ARG A 7 -10.12 20.98 -35.87
N GLN A 8 -9.72 21.75 -34.86
CA GLN A 8 -8.94 21.24 -33.73
C GLN A 8 -9.69 20.15 -32.96
N LEU A 9 -10.98 20.35 -32.69
CA LEU A 9 -11.78 19.34 -32.01
C LEU A 9 -11.89 18.04 -32.82
N ARG A 10 -12.06 18.14 -34.14
CA ARG A 10 -12.12 16.95 -35.01
C ARG A 10 -10.79 16.19 -35.05
N GLU A 11 -9.66 16.89 -35.07
CA GLU A 11 -8.33 16.26 -35.02
C GLU A 11 -8.10 15.54 -33.68
N LEU A 12 -8.54 16.14 -32.58
CA LEU A 12 -8.41 15.58 -31.24
C LEU A 12 -9.28 14.31 -31.07
N PHE A 13 -10.53 14.33 -31.52
CA PHE A 13 -11.40 13.15 -31.49
C PHE A 13 -10.94 12.03 -32.44
N ALA A 14 -10.34 12.38 -33.58
CA ALA A 14 -9.79 11.38 -34.49
C ALA A 14 -8.55 10.68 -33.92
N ALA A 15 -7.71 11.39 -33.17
CA ALA A 15 -6.56 10.82 -32.48
C ALA A 15 -7.00 9.87 -31.34
N ASP A 16 -7.97 10.28 -30.53
CA ASP A 16 -8.54 9.43 -29.47
C ASP A 16 -9.20 8.17 -30.02
N ALA A 17 -9.97 8.29 -31.11
CA ALA A 17 -10.61 7.15 -31.75
C ALA A 17 -9.60 6.14 -32.33
N ALA A 18 -8.42 6.60 -32.76
CA ALA A 18 -7.36 5.73 -33.26
C ALA A 18 -6.59 5.01 -32.13
N GLY A 19 -6.58 5.57 -30.92
CA GLY A 19 -5.96 4.98 -29.73
C GLY A 19 -6.88 4.08 -28.91
N ALA A 20 -8.19 4.04 -29.23
CA ALA A 20 -9.15 3.24 -28.50
C ALA A 20 -8.84 1.73 -28.66
N PRO A 21 -8.84 0.95 -27.56
CA PRO A 21 -8.56 -0.48 -27.60
C PRO A 21 -9.61 -1.22 -28.43
N ASP A 22 -9.15 -2.15 -29.28
CA ASP A 22 -10.02 -2.96 -30.14
C ASP A 22 -10.96 -3.83 -29.28
N ALA A 23 -12.24 -3.89 -29.66
CA ALA A 23 -13.28 -4.66 -28.97
C ALA A 23 -12.97 -6.17 -28.90
N SER A 24 -12.06 -6.64 -29.77
CA SER A 24 -11.50 -7.99 -29.75
C SER A 24 -10.67 -8.27 -28.48
N GLY A 25 -9.99 -7.27 -27.91
CA GLY A 25 -9.20 -7.38 -26.68
C GLY A 25 -10.07 -7.53 -25.43
N LEU A 26 -11.20 -6.81 -25.37
CA LEU A 26 -12.15 -6.87 -24.25
C LEU A 26 -12.86 -8.21 -24.16
N THR A 27 -13.17 -8.83 -25.30
CA THR A 27 -13.77 -10.18 -25.35
C THR A 27 -12.77 -11.27 -24.97
N ALA A 28 -11.49 -11.12 -25.30
CA ALA A 28 -10.44 -12.05 -24.88
C ALA A 28 -10.22 -12.01 -23.36
N LEU A 29 -10.19 -10.83 -22.76
CA LEU A 29 -10.08 -10.65 -21.30
C LEU A 29 -11.26 -11.28 -20.56
N ALA A 30 -12.50 -11.00 -21.00
CA ALA A 30 -13.70 -11.57 -20.38
C ALA A 30 -13.76 -13.11 -20.46
N LEU A 31 -13.31 -13.69 -21.59
CA LEU A 31 -13.20 -15.14 -21.75
C LEU A 31 -12.13 -15.74 -20.83
N HIS A 32 -11.02 -15.03 -20.60
CA HIS A 32 -9.97 -15.48 -19.71
C HIS A 32 -10.43 -15.52 -18.25
N THR A 33 -11.12 -14.47 -17.77
CA THR A 33 -11.67 -14.41 -16.40
C THR A 33 -12.70 -15.52 -16.16
N ALA A 34 -13.56 -15.78 -17.16
CA ALA A 34 -14.57 -16.84 -17.08
C ALA A 34 -13.94 -18.25 -16.98
N ARG A 35 -12.84 -18.49 -17.71
CA ARG A 35 -12.10 -19.76 -17.63
C ARG A 35 -11.41 -19.95 -16.27
N ARG A 36 -10.83 -18.87 -15.69
CA ARG A 36 -10.17 -18.91 -14.37
C ARG A 36 -11.18 -19.29 -13.27
N ARG A 37 -12.37 -18.69 -13.25
CA ARG A 37 -13.44 -19.01 -12.29
C ARG A 37 -13.94 -20.46 -12.39
N ARG A 38 -13.94 -21.06 -13.59
CA ARG A 38 -14.34 -22.47 -13.76
C ARG A 38 -13.30 -23.45 -13.23
N ARG A 39 -12.00 -23.15 -13.37
CA ARG A 39 -10.91 -23.99 -12.85
C ARG A 39 -10.86 -23.99 -11.31
N ALA A 40 -11.03 -22.81 -10.69
CA ALA A 40 -11.07 -22.70 -9.22
C ALA A 40 -12.21 -23.54 -8.60
N ARG A 41 -13.39 -23.59 -9.25
CA ARG A 41 -14.52 -24.40 -8.78
C ARG A 41 -14.31 -25.90 -8.94
N ALA A 42 -13.51 -26.34 -9.92
CA ALA A 42 -13.20 -27.76 -10.09
C ALA A 42 -12.20 -28.27 -9.05
N ALA A 43 -11.23 -27.44 -8.64
CA ALA A 43 -10.26 -27.80 -7.59
C ALA A 43 -10.92 -27.98 -6.21
N ALA A 44 -11.90 -27.13 -5.87
CA ALA A 44 -12.64 -27.22 -4.60
C ALA A 44 -13.46 -28.52 -4.46
N ALA A 45 -13.86 -29.16 -5.56
CA ALA A 45 -14.65 -30.40 -5.54
C ALA A 45 -13.80 -31.67 -5.35
N ALA A 46 -12.48 -31.60 -5.59
CA ALA A 46 -11.60 -32.76 -5.52
C ALA A 46 -10.97 -33.01 -4.12
N GLY A 47 -11.03 -32.03 -3.22
CA GLY A 47 -10.37 -32.09 -1.89
C GLY A 47 -11.10 -32.88 -0.81
N LEU A 48 -12.18 -33.60 -1.14
CA LEU A 48 -13.08 -34.22 -0.16
C LEU A 48 -13.12 -35.76 -0.23
N ILE A 49 -12.02 -36.44 -0.56
CA ILE A 49 -11.84 -37.88 -0.28
C ILE A 49 -10.35 -38.13 -0.01
N ALA A 50 -9.98 -38.39 1.25
CA ALA A 50 -8.98 -39.38 1.70
C ALA A 50 -8.49 -39.08 3.13
N ALA A 51 -9.15 -39.68 4.12
CA ALA A 51 -8.56 -39.90 5.44
C ALA A 51 -8.76 -41.38 5.81
N VAL A 52 -7.74 -42.20 5.57
CA VAL A 52 -7.66 -43.58 6.09
C VAL A 52 -6.24 -43.83 6.62
N VAL A 53 -6.19 -43.89 7.94
CA VAL A 53 -5.29 -44.60 8.87
C VAL A 53 -4.19 -45.50 8.27
N VAL A 54 -2.94 -45.28 8.69
CA VAL A 54 -1.98 -46.36 8.98
C VAL A 54 -1.17 -46.01 10.24
N VAL A 55 -1.39 -46.78 11.31
CA VAL A 55 -0.50 -46.94 12.46
C VAL A 55 0.47 -48.07 12.12
N GLY A 56 1.77 -47.82 12.19
CA GLY A 56 2.78 -48.86 11.99
C GLY A 56 4.17 -48.40 12.42
N GLY A 57 4.63 -48.90 13.57
CA GLY A 57 5.98 -48.72 14.05
C GLY A 57 6.99 -49.53 13.23
N GLY A 58 8.16 -48.93 13.01
CA GLY A 58 9.31 -49.59 12.40
C GLY A 58 10.58 -48.81 12.72
N THR A 59 11.39 -49.35 13.62
CA THR A 59 12.79 -48.96 13.82
C THR A 59 13.61 -49.48 12.65
N VAL A 60 14.19 -48.59 11.84
CA VAL A 60 15.24 -48.96 10.88
C VAL A 60 16.43 -48.01 10.97
N ALA A 61 17.56 -48.70 11.11
CA ALA A 61 18.97 -48.37 10.99
C ALA A 61 19.39 -47.03 10.38
N ALA A 62 20.46 -46.52 11.01
CA ALA A 62 21.35 -45.47 10.55
C ALA A 62 21.74 -45.58 9.08
N TRP A 63 21.65 -44.44 8.38
CA TRP A 63 22.37 -44.18 7.15
C TRP A 63 23.05 -42.81 7.28
N ASP A 64 24.37 -42.84 7.21
CA ASP A 64 25.28 -41.70 7.29
C ASP A 64 25.82 -41.42 5.88
N PRO A 65 25.39 -40.35 5.19
CA PRO A 65 26.10 -39.82 4.06
C PRO A 65 26.97 -38.66 4.53
N GLY A 66 28.23 -38.98 4.84
CA GLY A 66 29.31 -38.01 4.93
C GLY A 66 29.44 -37.23 3.63
N GLY A 67 28.93 -36.00 3.64
CA GLY A 67 29.12 -34.99 2.62
C GLY A 67 29.16 -33.64 3.33
N ALA A 68 30.35 -33.05 3.42
CA ALA A 68 30.62 -31.81 4.12
C ALA A 68 29.84 -30.63 3.52
N ALA A 69 28.65 -30.37 4.04
CA ALA A 69 28.07 -29.04 4.09
C ALA A 69 28.56 -28.42 5.40
N GLY A 70 29.36 -27.35 5.30
CA GLY A 70 29.84 -26.62 6.47
C GLY A 70 28.64 -26.23 7.34
N SER A 71 28.66 -26.70 8.59
CA SER A 71 27.71 -26.29 9.61
C SER A 71 27.78 -24.78 9.74
N ALA A 72 26.77 -24.09 9.22
CA ALA A 72 26.58 -22.68 9.45
C ALA A 72 26.50 -22.46 10.96
N ASP A 73 27.29 -21.50 11.46
CA ASP A 73 27.25 -20.98 12.83
C ASP A 73 25.79 -20.79 13.28
N SER A 74 25.26 -21.77 14.00
CA SER A 74 23.86 -21.81 14.45
C SER A 74 23.68 -21.13 15.81
N ASP A 75 24.77 -20.61 16.40
CA ASP A 75 24.80 -20.04 17.75
C ASP A 75 24.83 -18.51 17.77
N ALA A 76 24.83 -17.85 16.60
CA ALA A 76 24.65 -16.41 16.55
C ALA A 76 23.19 -16.09 16.92
N ALA A 77 23.00 -15.42 18.07
CA ALA A 77 21.69 -14.93 18.48
C ALA A 77 21.06 -14.11 17.35
N ALA A 78 19.78 -14.36 17.07
CA ALA A 78 19.06 -13.67 16.02
C ALA A 78 19.16 -12.14 16.22
N PRO A 79 19.37 -11.35 15.15
CA PRO A 79 19.35 -9.91 15.24
C PRO A 79 18.05 -9.44 15.92
N THR A 80 18.20 -8.66 16.99
CA THR A 80 17.10 -7.94 17.64
C THR A 80 17.22 -6.47 17.27
N GLY A 81 16.15 -5.88 16.75
CA GLY A 81 16.06 -4.46 16.45
C GLY A 81 14.70 -3.90 16.81
N VAL A 82 14.52 -2.61 16.57
CA VAL A 82 13.24 -1.89 16.74
C VAL A 82 12.98 -1.10 15.47
N GLY A 83 11.72 -1.06 15.04
CA GLY A 83 11.30 -0.29 13.88
C GLY A 83 11.53 -1.01 12.55
N ALA A 84 11.65 -0.23 11.47
CA ALA A 84 11.86 -0.77 10.12
C ALA A 84 13.17 -1.57 10.04
N LEU A 85 13.18 -2.58 9.18
CA LEU A 85 14.46 -3.15 8.76
C LEU A 85 15.33 -2.02 8.18
N ALA A 86 16.63 -2.04 8.46
CA ALA A 86 17.56 -1.21 7.71
C ALA A 86 17.34 -1.51 6.21
N GLY A 87 17.53 -0.54 5.35
CA GLY A 87 17.42 -0.68 3.90
C GLY A 87 18.51 0.15 3.26
N ASP A 88 19.20 -0.40 2.27
CA ASP A 88 20.13 0.35 1.42
C ASP A 88 19.39 1.37 0.52
N ALA A 89 18.09 1.17 0.34
CA ALA A 89 17.20 2.02 -0.44
C ALA A 89 16.41 3.06 0.38
N ALA A 90 17.04 3.70 1.37
CA ALA A 90 16.46 4.86 2.05
C ALA A 90 16.03 6.00 1.09
N ALA A 91 16.47 5.96 -0.18
CA ALA A 91 16.08 6.92 -1.22
C ALA A 91 14.85 6.52 -2.06
N ASP A 92 14.52 5.23 -2.20
CA ASP A 92 13.40 4.79 -3.07
C ASP A 92 12.05 4.71 -2.33
N CYS A 93 12.08 4.86 -1.00
CA CYS A 93 10.92 4.68 -0.15
C CYS A 93 10.67 5.92 0.71
N ALA A 94 10.28 6.99 0.03
CA ALA A 94 9.96 8.28 0.64
C ALA A 94 8.81 8.22 1.68
N GLY A 95 8.00 7.15 1.71
CA GLY A 95 6.79 7.07 2.53
C GLY A 95 6.97 6.65 4.00
N GLY A 96 8.07 6.01 4.37
CA GLY A 96 8.20 5.44 5.72
C GLY A 96 7.06 4.47 6.10
N TYR A 97 6.97 4.10 7.38
CA TYR A 97 5.80 3.36 7.89
C TYR A 97 4.79 4.35 8.44
N SER A 98 3.53 4.19 8.04
CA SER A 98 2.38 4.82 8.64
C SER A 98 1.22 3.82 8.70
N THR A 99 0.34 3.92 9.69
CA THR A 99 -0.89 3.11 9.75
C THR A 99 -1.81 3.39 8.56
N VAL A 100 -1.72 4.61 8.02
CA VAL A 100 -2.44 5.04 6.82
C VAL A 100 -1.91 4.34 5.56
N GLY A 101 -0.58 4.28 5.40
CA GLY A 101 0.09 3.53 4.33
C GLY A 101 -0.23 2.05 4.40
N LEU A 102 -0.14 1.45 5.60
CA LEU A 102 -0.52 0.06 5.81
C LEU A 102 -1.98 -0.20 5.43
N SER A 103 -2.90 0.65 5.89
CA SER A 103 -4.33 0.51 5.53
C SER A 103 -4.52 0.55 4.02
N ALA A 104 -3.90 1.49 3.34
CA ALA A 104 -4.00 1.64 1.90
C ALA A 104 -3.46 0.40 1.18
N ASP A 105 -2.28 -0.08 1.57
CA ASP A 105 -1.67 -1.28 0.99
C ASP A 105 -2.57 -2.51 1.18
N LEU A 106 -3.21 -2.65 2.34
CA LEU A 106 -4.10 -3.77 2.65
C LEU A 106 -5.45 -3.74 1.92
N THR A 107 -5.80 -2.66 1.22
CA THR A 107 -6.98 -2.64 0.34
C THR A 107 -6.71 -3.22 -1.05
N ARG A 108 -5.45 -3.45 -1.42
CA ARG A 108 -5.09 -3.96 -2.74
C ARG A 108 -5.45 -5.44 -2.86
N GLU A 109 -5.82 -5.85 -4.07
CA GLU A 109 -6.05 -7.28 -4.36
C GLU A 109 -4.76 -8.07 -4.10
N GLY A 110 -4.89 -9.17 -3.36
CA GLY A 110 -3.76 -10.01 -2.98
C GLY A 110 -2.92 -9.45 -1.82
N ALA A 111 -3.28 -8.33 -1.19
CA ALA A 111 -2.54 -7.85 -0.03
C ALA A 111 -2.48 -8.89 1.08
N PHE A 112 -1.41 -8.87 1.86
CA PHE A 112 -1.26 -9.68 3.06
C PHE A 112 -0.52 -8.91 4.16
N ALA A 113 -0.77 -9.30 5.40
CA ALA A 113 -0.01 -8.86 6.56
C ALA A 113 0.07 -9.99 7.60
N LEU A 114 1.26 -10.19 8.16
CA LEU A 114 1.53 -11.22 9.15
C LEU A 114 2.53 -10.77 10.22
N ASP A 115 2.48 -11.46 11.35
CA ASP A 115 3.54 -11.55 12.35
C ASP A 115 4.13 -12.96 12.27
N GLY A 116 5.45 -13.06 12.10
CA GLY A 116 6.12 -14.35 11.98
C GLY A 116 7.57 -14.30 12.44
N THR A 117 8.11 -15.48 12.74
CA THR A 117 9.54 -15.68 12.98
C THR A 117 10.19 -16.28 11.75
N VAL A 118 11.30 -15.71 11.30
CA VAL A 118 12.11 -16.25 10.21
C VAL A 118 12.62 -17.63 10.61
N ALA A 119 12.20 -18.65 9.87
CA ALA A 119 12.58 -20.05 10.09
C ALA A 119 13.74 -20.47 9.16
N GLU A 120 13.78 -19.92 7.95
CA GLU A 120 14.76 -20.27 6.92
C GLU A 120 14.96 -19.08 5.97
N ILE A 121 16.17 -18.97 5.43
CA ILE A 121 16.52 -17.97 4.41
C ILE A 121 17.26 -18.73 3.31
N GLU A 122 16.68 -18.74 2.12
CA GLU A 122 17.29 -19.32 0.92
C GLU A 122 17.61 -18.21 -0.07
N PRO A 123 18.62 -18.40 -0.95
CA PRO A 123 18.76 -17.54 -2.12
C PRO A 123 17.45 -17.48 -2.89
N GLY A 124 16.97 -16.29 -3.19
CA GLY A 124 15.76 -16.11 -3.98
C GLY A 124 15.96 -16.58 -5.42
N PRO A 125 14.85 -16.73 -6.17
CA PRO A 125 14.93 -17.09 -7.57
C PRO A 125 15.71 -16.02 -8.37
N ASP A 126 16.40 -16.45 -9.43
CA ASP A 126 16.98 -15.52 -10.39
C ASP A 126 15.85 -14.78 -11.11
N LEU A 127 15.74 -13.49 -10.81
CA LEU A 127 14.69 -12.62 -11.29
C LEU A 127 14.99 -12.05 -12.68
N GLY A 128 16.11 -12.45 -13.28
CA GLY A 128 16.55 -11.99 -14.59
C GLY A 128 17.23 -10.60 -14.55
N PRO A 129 17.74 -10.14 -15.69
CA PRO A 129 18.56 -8.93 -15.76
C PRO A 129 17.79 -7.63 -15.47
N GLU A 130 16.45 -7.66 -15.51
CA GLU A 130 15.60 -6.49 -15.24
C GLU A 130 15.49 -6.18 -13.75
N MET A 131 15.69 -7.18 -12.88
CA MET A 131 15.78 -7.02 -11.44
C MET A 131 17.13 -7.56 -10.95
N PRO A 132 18.23 -6.79 -11.13
CA PRO A 132 19.55 -7.23 -10.71
C PRO A 132 19.68 -7.36 -9.18
N ARG A 133 18.71 -6.87 -8.41
CA ARG A 133 18.66 -7.08 -6.95
C ARG A 133 18.26 -8.54 -6.69
N GLN A 134 19.16 -9.26 -6.01
CA GLN A 134 18.88 -10.61 -5.54
C GLN A 134 17.97 -10.52 -4.33
N TYR A 135 16.78 -11.08 -4.41
CA TYR A 135 15.90 -11.28 -3.25
C TYR A 135 16.31 -12.55 -2.51
N ALA A 136 15.87 -12.68 -1.27
CA ALA A 136 15.92 -13.92 -0.52
C ALA A 136 14.51 -14.51 -0.43
N THR A 137 14.40 -15.84 -0.56
CA THR A 137 13.18 -16.56 -0.17
C THR A 137 13.24 -16.79 1.34
N VAL A 138 12.41 -16.08 2.08
CA VAL A 138 12.38 -16.12 3.55
C VAL A 138 11.16 -16.92 4.00
N ARG A 139 11.40 -18.09 4.60
CA ARG A 139 10.33 -18.89 5.20
C ARG A 139 10.03 -18.37 6.59
N PHE A 140 8.79 -17.99 6.82
CA PHE A 140 8.27 -17.61 8.12
C PHE A 140 7.55 -18.79 8.78
N ARG A 141 7.75 -18.96 10.08
CA ARG A 141 6.76 -19.56 10.97
C ARG A 141 5.80 -18.46 11.39
N VAL A 142 4.55 -18.54 10.93
CA VAL A 142 3.55 -17.50 11.17
C VAL A 142 2.95 -17.69 12.57
N HIS A 143 2.94 -16.60 13.34
CA HIS A 143 2.23 -16.54 14.63
C HIS A 143 0.81 -16.05 14.42
N THR A 144 0.66 -14.96 13.66
CA THR A 144 -0.63 -14.32 13.39
C THR A 144 -0.69 -13.88 11.93
N TRP A 145 -1.77 -14.24 11.25
CA TRP A 145 -2.18 -13.58 10.03
C TRP A 145 -3.09 -12.40 10.39
N TYR A 146 -2.67 -11.20 10.05
CA TYR A 146 -3.54 -10.03 10.14
C TYR A 146 -4.45 -9.97 8.91
N HIS A 147 -3.91 -10.16 7.70
CA HIS A 147 -4.68 -10.05 6.47
C HIS A 147 -4.21 -11.04 5.38
N GLY A 148 -5.14 -11.50 4.54
CA GLY A 148 -4.85 -12.06 3.22
C GLY A 148 -4.21 -13.46 3.15
N GLY A 149 -3.93 -14.12 4.28
CA GLY A 149 -3.26 -15.42 4.30
C GLY A 149 -3.83 -16.42 5.29
N SER A 150 -3.28 -17.63 5.28
CA SER A 150 -3.61 -18.70 6.22
C SER A 150 -2.46 -19.71 6.32
N GLY A 151 -2.48 -20.58 7.35
CA GLY A 151 -1.45 -21.59 7.58
C GLY A 151 -0.37 -21.17 8.58
N GLY A 152 0.41 -22.14 9.07
CA GLY A 152 1.44 -21.92 10.08
C GLY A 152 2.82 -21.53 9.53
N THR A 153 3.00 -21.58 8.20
CA THR A 153 4.24 -21.20 7.52
C THR A 153 3.95 -20.55 6.18
N VAL A 154 4.83 -19.65 5.73
CA VAL A 154 4.76 -19.02 4.40
C VAL A 154 6.15 -18.64 3.92
N ASP A 155 6.37 -18.73 2.61
CA ASP A 155 7.58 -18.25 1.95
C ASP A 155 7.32 -16.86 1.38
N VAL A 156 8.14 -15.89 1.77
CA VAL A 156 8.02 -14.48 1.36
C VAL A 156 9.33 -14.04 0.72
N LEU A 157 9.25 -13.44 -0.47
CA LEU A 157 10.38 -12.78 -1.09
C LEU A 157 10.64 -11.44 -0.38
N LEU A 158 11.83 -11.31 0.20
CA LEU A 158 12.30 -10.10 0.89
C LEU A 158 13.67 -9.68 0.36
N ASP A 159 14.01 -8.41 0.56
CA ASP A 159 15.39 -7.95 0.36
C ASP A 159 16.35 -8.78 1.22
N PRO A 160 17.54 -9.12 0.73
CA PRO A 160 18.45 -10.03 1.42
C PRO A 160 18.87 -9.45 2.79
N PRO A 161 19.18 -10.31 3.78
CA PRO A 161 19.48 -9.86 5.14
C PRO A 161 20.77 -9.01 5.23
N ASP A 162 21.67 -9.12 4.25
CA ASP A 162 22.93 -8.38 4.24
C ASP A 162 22.72 -7.04 3.53
N ILE A 163 22.79 -5.93 4.28
CA ILE A 163 22.55 -4.59 3.77
C ILE A 163 23.87 -3.81 3.77
N GLY A 164 24.32 -3.45 2.57
CA GLY A 164 25.56 -2.70 2.34
C GLY A 164 26.45 -3.35 1.29
N SER A 165 27.32 -2.55 0.69
CA SER A 165 28.28 -2.98 -0.32
C SER A 165 29.33 -3.91 0.29
N GLN A 166 29.05 -5.20 0.46
CA GLN A 166 29.99 -6.29 0.80
C GLN A 166 30.93 -6.10 2.02
N THR A 167 30.84 -5.00 2.79
CA THR A 167 31.85 -4.65 3.83
C THR A 167 31.28 -4.37 5.21
N SER A 168 29.96 -4.34 5.39
CA SER A 168 29.33 -4.24 6.72
C SER A 168 28.63 -5.55 7.04
N ASP A 169 29.22 -6.36 7.92
CA ASP A 169 28.70 -7.67 8.37
C ASP A 169 27.41 -7.58 9.22
N VAL A 170 26.65 -6.47 9.11
CA VAL A 170 25.45 -6.26 9.91
C VAL A 170 24.24 -6.77 9.14
N LYS A 171 23.79 -7.97 9.54
CA LYS A 171 22.52 -8.53 9.08
C LYS A 171 21.35 -7.71 9.61
N SER A 172 20.49 -7.26 8.72
CA SER A 172 19.22 -6.61 9.05
C SER A 172 18.22 -7.59 9.65
N TYR A 173 18.28 -8.87 9.31
CA TYR A 173 17.51 -9.93 9.96
C TYR A 173 18.18 -11.29 9.78
N GLY A 174 17.74 -12.31 10.51
CA GLY A 174 18.25 -13.67 10.38
C GLY A 174 17.24 -14.71 10.85
N VAL A 175 17.61 -15.98 10.77
CA VAL A 175 16.81 -17.06 11.36
C VAL A 175 16.61 -16.79 12.86
N GLY A 176 15.37 -16.92 13.32
CA GLY A 176 14.95 -16.58 14.68
C GLY A 176 14.48 -15.14 14.87
N THR A 177 14.72 -14.23 13.92
CA THR A 177 14.19 -12.85 13.99
C THR A 177 12.66 -12.88 13.83
N ARG A 178 11.94 -12.20 14.72
CA ARG A 178 10.48 -12.01 14.61
C ARG A 178 10.18 -10.68 13.93
N LEU A 179 9.36 -10.72 12.88
CA LEU A 179 9.05 -9.59 12.02
C LEU A 179 7.55 -9.44 11.84
N LEU A 180 7.12 -8.19 11.68
CA LEU A 180 5.85 -7.82 11.07
C LEU A 180 6.11 -7.62 9.57
N VAL A 181 5.35 -8.31 8.73
CA VAL A 181 5.57 -8.34 7.26
C VAL A 181 4.26 -8.08 6.55
N SER A 182 4.22 -7.05 5.72
CA SER A 182 3.10 -6.77 4.82
C SER A 182 3.58 -6.66 3.38
N GLY A 183 2.69 -6.95 2.44
CA GLY A 183 3.05 -7.09 1.05
C GLY A 183 1.88 -7.42 0.14
N LEU A 184 2.21 -7.89 -1.06
CA LEU A 184 1.24 -8.37 -2.04
C LEU A 184 1.55 -9.81 -2.44
N LEU A 185 0.51 -10.62 -2.54
CA LEU A 185 0.47 -11.82 -3.34
C LEU A 185 0.38 -11.39 -4.79
N THR A 186 1.52 -11.38 -5.45
CA THR A 186 1.60 -11.01 -6.85
C THR A 186 1.68 -12.29 -7.67
N SER A 187 0.69 -12.49 -8.55
CA SER A 187 1.02 -13.15 -9.81
C SER A 187 1.96 -12.18 -10.49
N THR A 188 3.19 -12.58 -10.72
CA THR A 188 4.34 -11.76 -11.11
C THR A 188 4.22 -11.03 -12.47
N GLU A 189 3.01 -10.69 -12.91
CA GLU A 189 2.65 -9.82 -14.03
C GLU A 189 2.59 -8.34 -13.57
N ARG A 190 3.74 -7.68 -13.40
CA ARG A 190 3.79 -6.21 -13.30
C ARG A 190 3.96 -5.61 -14.70
N ALA A 191 3.40 -4.42 -14.93
CA ALA A 191 3.33 -3.75 -16.25
C ALA A 191 4.69 -3.38 -16.90
N SER A 192 5.81 -3.60 -16.22
CA SER A 192 7.17 -3.29 -16.70
C SER A 192 7.96 -4.50 -17.22
N GLY A 193 7.42 -5.71 -17.17
CA GLY A 193 8.14 -6.93 -17.59
C GLY A 193 7.63 -8.12 -16.78
N ALA A 194 7.23 -9.18 -17.48
CA ALA A 194 6.68 -10.38 -16.86
C ALA A 194 7.76 -11.11 -16.07
N MET A 195 7.48 -11.40 -14.81
CA MET A 195 8.20 -12.39 -14.04
C MET A 195 7.30 -13.61 -13.92
N THR A 196 7.87 -14.80 -13.99
CA THR A 196 7.18 -16.05 -13.65
C THR A 196 8.17 -16.88 -12.86
N VAL A 197 7.91 -17.07 -11.57
CA VAL A 197 8.55 -18.15 -10.81
C VAL A 197 7.62 -19.36 -10.96
N ASP A 198 7.93 -20.22 -11.94
CA ASP A 198 7.27 -21.52 -12.19
C ASP A 198 5.72 -21.58 -12.24
N GLY A 199 5.04 -20.44 -12.40
CA GLY A 199 3.59 -20.37 -12.52
C GLY A 199 2.83 -20.33 -11.19
N ASP A 200 3.54 -20.18 -10.07
CA ASP A 200 2.97 -20.07 -8.73
C ASP A 200 2.95 -18.61 -8.23
N GLU A 201 1.90 -18.25 -7.49
CA GLU A 201 1.77 -16.95 -6.85
C GLU A 201 2.76 -16.87 -5.67
N ALA A 202 3.58 -15.82 -5.61
CA ALA A 202 4.55 -15.63 -4.52
C ALA A 202 4.16 -14.44 -3.64
N TYR A 203 4.37 -14.59 -2.33
CA TYR A 203 4.23 -13.47 -1.40
C TYR A 203 5.46 -12.57 -1.53
N PHE A 204 5.24 -11.31 -1.89
CA PHE A 204 6.30 -10.31 -1.98
C PHE A 204 6.14 -9.32 -0.83
N GLY A 205 7.07 -9.31 0.12
CA GLY A 205 7.04 -8.40 1.25
C GLY A 205 7.66 -7.05 0.89
N PHE A 206 7.06 -5.96 1.37
CA PHE A 206 7.60 -4.63 1.17
C PHE A 206 8.62 -4.33 2.27
N SER A 207 9.90 -4.22 1.91
CA SER A 207 10.99 -3.87 2.83
C SER A 207 10.89 -2.45 3.39
N CYS A 208 10.16 -1.58 2.70
CA CYS A 208 10.09 -0.14 2.94
C CYS A 208 9.13 0.27 4.07
N GLY A 209 9.44 -0.09 5.31
CA GLY A 209 8.64 0.26 6.49
C GLY A 209 7.43 -0.65 6.70
N ALA A 210 6.97 -1.35 5.66
CA ALA A 210 5.97 -2.40 5.70
C ALA A 210 6.54 -3.76 6.17
N THR A 211 7.85 -3.90 6.30
CA THR A 211 8.53 -4.98 7.02
C THR A 211 9.34 -4.39 8.17
N ARG A 212 9.07 -4.86 9.39
CA ARG A 212 9.61 -4.27 10.62
C ARG A 212 9.96 -5.35 11.63
N TYR A 213 10.86 -5.04 12.55
CA TYR A 213 11.00 -5.84 13.76
C TYR A 213 9.69 -5.86 14.53
N HIS A 214 9.35 -7.02 15.07
CA HIS A 214 8.15 -7.14 15.89
C HIS A 214 8.32 -6.35 17.20
N ASP A 215 7.36 -5.47 17.45
CA ASP A 215 7.06 -4.93 18.77
C ASP A 215 5.54 -4.95 19.02
N GLU A 216 5.14 -5.09 20.28
CA GLU A 216 3.73 -5.28 20.66
C GLU A 216 2.85 -4.06 20.30
N ALA A 217 3.41 -2.85 20.30
CA ALA A 217 2.65 -1.65 19.97
C ALA A 217 2.31 -1.62 18.46
N THR A 218 3.32 -1.80 17.60
CA THR A 218 3.13 -1.87 16.14
C THR A 218 2.24 -3.07 15.76
N ALA A 219 2.40 -4.22 16.41
CA ALA A 219 1.55 -5.39 16.19
C ALA A 219 0.07 -5.11 16.52
N ALA A 220 -0.19 -4.36 17.61
CA ALA A 220 -1.54 -3.92 17.96
C ALA A 220 -2.11 -2.91 16.95
N GLU A 221 -1.28 -1.98 16.45
CA GLU A 221 -1.68 -1.06 15.38
C GLU A 221 -2.09 -1.81 14.11
N TRP A 222 -1.34 -2.82 13.70
CA TRP A 222 -1.66 -3.63 12.52
C TRP A 222 -2.98 -4.38 12.69
N ALA A 223 -3.21 -4.94 13.88
CA ALA A 223 -4.48 -5.58 14.22
C ALA A 223 -5.65 -4.59 14.15
N ALA A 224 -5.47 -3.38 14.66
CA ALA A 224 -6.47 -2.31 14.61
C ALA A 224 -6.77 -1.89 13.16
N VAL A 225 -5.75 -1.62 12.35
CA VAL A 225 -5.89 -1.28 10.93
C VAL A 225 -6.68 -2.36 10.18
N VAL A 226 -6.35 -3.63 10.38
CA VAL A 226 -7.06 -4.77 9.78
C VAL A 226 -8.49 -4.90 10.26
N ALA A 227 -8.75 -4.63 11.54
CA ALA A 227 -10.10 -4.60 12.09
C ALA A 227 -10.94 -3.43 11.55
N GLY A 228 -10.35 -2.55 10.72
CA GLY A 228 -11.00 -1.36 10.20
C GLY A 228 -11.00 -0.21 11.19
N GLU A 229 -10.25 -0.30 12.28
CA GLU A 229 -9.97 0.80 13.21
C GLU A 229 -8.92 1.71 12.58
N LEU A 230 -9.33 2.39 11.51
CA LEU A 230 -8.52 3.40 10.85
C LEU A 230 -8.35 4.63 11.76
N PRO A 231 -7.32 5.45 11.52
CA PRO A 231 -7.26 6.77 12.14
C PRO A 231 -8.60 7.48 11.93
N THR A 232 -9.17 8.04 12.99
CA THR A 232 -10.42 8.82 12.91
C THR A 232 -10.14 10.28 13.23
N GLY A 233 -11.00 11.18 12.75
CA GLY A 233 -10.91 12.60 13.08
C GLY A 233 -10.09 13.42 12.08
N PRO A 234 -9.76 14.67 12.44
CA PRO A 234 -9.12 15.60 11.52
C PRO A 234 -7.72 15.14 11.13
N LEU A 235 -7.30 15.42 9.90
CA LEU A 235 -5.89 15.28 9.54
C LEU A 235 -5.05 16.20 10.45
N PRO A 236 -3.84 15.77 10.86
CA PRO A 236 -2.88 16.67 11.50
C PRO A 236 -2.62 17.86 10.58
N ALA A 237 -2.80 19.07 11.07
CA ALA A 237 -2.57 20.30 10.33
C ALA A 237 -1.48 21.13 11.00
N THR A 238 -0.58 21.71 10.22
CA THR A 238 0.30 22.79 10.66
C THR A 238 -0.56 24.05 10.83
N GLY A 239 -0.36 24.81 11.92
CA GLY A 239 -1.02 26.12 12.05
C GLY A 239 -2.51 26.16 12.43
N ALA A 240 -3.01 25.15 13.18
CA ALA A 240 -4.41 25.09 13.65
C ALA A 240 -4.93 26.32 14.43
N GLU A 241 -4.08 27.29 14.76
CA GLU A 241 -4.41 28.48 15.55
C GLU A 241 -5.21 29.56 14.79
N SER A 242 -5.31 29.50 13.45
CA SER A 242 -5.93 30.59 12.66
C SER A 242 -7.31 30.27 12.04
N CYS A 243 -7.77 29.03 12.11
CA CYS A 243 -9.00 28.64 11.43
C CYS A 243 -10.25 28.89 12.26
N THR A 244 -11.35 29.19 11.55
CA THR A 244 -12.69 29.12 12.14
C THR A 244 -12.92 27.67 12.61
N GLY A 245 -13.31 27.47 13.86
CA GLY A 245 -13.47 26.13 14.42
C GLY A 245 -14.41 25.27 13.56
N TYR A 246 -13.96 24.07 13.19
CA TYR A 246 -14.76 23.11 12.45
C TYR A 246 -16.09 22.84 13.16
N SER A 247 -17.16 22.79 12.36
CA SER A 247 -18.40 22.13 12.74
C SER A 247 -19.05 21.51 11.50
N PRO A 248 -19.81 20.41 11.63
CA PRO A 248 -20.52 19.81 10.50
C PRO A 248 -21.42 20.81 9.76
N ALA A 249 -22.06 21.74 10.47
CA ALA A 249 -22.90 22.77 9.86
C ALA A 249 -22.16 23.71 8.89
N LEU A 250 -20.84 23.89 9.06
CA LEU A 250 -20.03 24.70 8.15
C LEU A 250 -19.70 23.96 6.85
N VAL A 251 -19.86 22.63 6.78
CA VAL A 251 -19.66 21.84 5.55
C VAL A 251 -20.66 22.28 4.48
N GLY A 252 -21.90 22.54 4.86
CA GLY A 252 -22.93 23.11 3.98
C GLY A 252 -22.64 24.53 3.47
N GLN A 253 -21.54 25.16 3.89
CA GLN A 253 -21.06 26.46 3.40
C GLN A 253 -19.84 26.34 2.47
N GLN A 254 -19.28 25.14 2.30
CA GLN A 254 -18.11 24.90 1.44
C GLN A 254 -18.53 24.82 -0.03
N ASP A 255 -17.64 25.06 -0.99
CA ASP A 255 -17.99 24.93 -2.42
C ASP A 255 -18.03 23.45 -2.82
N VAL A 256 -17.24 22.63 -2.13
CA VAL A 256 -17.17 21.18 -2.32
C VAL A 256 -17.13 20.45 -0.97
N ALA A 257 -17.80 19.30 -0.89
CA ALA A 257 -17.69 18.35 0.21
C ALA A 257 -17.94 16.92 -0.29
N LEU A 258 -17.04 15.99 0.03
CA LEU A 258 -17.09 14.61 -0.46
C LEU A 258 -16.56 13.59 0.53
N ASP A 259 -16.95 12.34 0.31
CA ASP A 259 -16.28 11.13 0.78
C ASP A 259 -15.55 10.51 -0.42
N GLY A 260 -14.24 10.32 -0.31
CA GLY A 260 -13.45 9.78 -1.41
C GLY A 260 -12.16 9.11 -0.96
N THR A 261 -11.63 8.26 -1.83
CA THR A 261 -10.32 7.62 -1.67
C THR A 261 -9.29 8.31 -2.54
N VAL A 262 -8.14 8.68 -1.97
CA VAL A 262 -7.00 9.22 -2.72
C VAL A 262 -6.53 8.17 -3.74
N ILE A 263 -6.48 8.52 -5.02
CA ILE A 263 -5.98 7.63 -6.09
C ILE A 263 -4.72 8.16 -6.76
N GLU A 264 -4.41 9.44 -6.57
CA GLU A 264 -3.20 10.08 -7.12
C GLU A 264 -2.78 11.25 -6.23
N ILE A 265 -1.47 11.40 -6.04
CA ILE A 265 -0.86 12.59 -5.44
C ILE A 265 0.14 13.13 -6.47
N GLY A 266 -0.24 14.22 -7.14
CA GLY A 266 0.58 14.90 -8.14
C GLY A 266 1.61 15.85 -7.52
N GLU A 267 2.36 16.54 -8.38
CA GLU A 267 3.42 17.46 -7.97
C GLU A 267 2.92 18.64 -7.11
N GLN A 268 3.82 19.17 -6.28
CA GLN A 268 3.63 20.42 -5.57
C GLN A 268 3.44 21.57 -6.58
N ARG A 269 2.25 22.18 -6.61
CA ARG A 269 1.89 23.16 -7.66
C ARG A 269 2.09 24.61 -7.29
N PHE A 270 2.22 24.92 -6.01
CA PHE A 270 2.41 26.30 -5.56
C PHE A 270 3.72 26.40 -4.77
N PRO A 271 4.77 27.00 -5.38
CA PRO A 271 5.95 27.34 -4.63
C PRO A 271 5.60 28.44 -3.61
N ARG A 272 6.37 28.45 -2.53
CA ARG A 272 6.33 29.44 -1.46
C ARG A 272 6.13 30.87 -1.98
N LEU A 273 5.16 31.61 -1.44
CA LEU A 273 5.10 33.05 -1.72
C LEU A 273 6.22 33.77 -0.96
N PRO A 274 6.84 34.82 -1.55
CA PRO A 274 7.88 35.58 -0.86
C PRO A 274 7.36 36.19 0.45
N GLY A 275 7.98 35.81 1.58
CA GLY A 275 7.62 36.33 2.91
C GLY A 275 6.77 35.39 3.77
N GLU A 276 6.29 34.26 3.22
CA GLU A 276 5.65 33.21 4.02
C GLU A 276 6.71 32.36 4.73
N THR A 277 6.66 32.28 6.06
CA THR A 277 7.64 31.56 6.87
C THR A 277 7.43 30.05 6.90
N GLU A 278 6.23 29.58 6.60
CA GLU A 278 5.89 28.16 6.58
C GLU A 278 6.02 27.59 5.15
N ALA A 279 6.49 26.36 5.05
CA ALA A 279 6.97 25.74 3.82
C ALA A 279 5.89 24.88 3.12
N ASP A 280 4.63 25.06 3.46
CA ASP A 280 3.60 24.08 3.13
C ASP A 280 2.97 24.40 1.76
N GLY A 281 3.59 23.89 0.71
CA GLY A 281 2.99 23.92 -0.62
C GLY A 281 1.82 22.95 -0.73
N TYR A 282 0.91 23.25 -1.66
CA TYR A 282 -0.20 22.36 -1.95
C TYR A 282 0.17 21.36 -3.04
N PHE A 283 -0.28 20.13 -2.84
CA PHE A 283 -0.21 19.03 -3.79
C PHE A 283 -1.53 18.90 -4.52
N SER A 284 -1.49 18.46 -5.77
CA SER A 284 -2.72 18.12 -6.50
C SER A 284 -3.12 16.69 -6.14
N VAL A 285 -4.20 16.50 -5.40
CA VAL A 285 -4.64 15.19 -4.91
C VAL A 285 -5.91 14.81 -5.63
N THR A 286 -5.88 13.71 -6.37
CA THR A 286 -7.05 13.17 -7.08
C THR A 286 -7.72 12.10 -6.22
N PHE A 287 -9.04 12.21 -6.11
CA PHE A 287 -9.90 11.30 -5.40
C PHE A 287 -10.76 10.49 -6.35
N GLN A 288 -10.94 9.20 -6.05
CA GLN A 288 -12.12 8.44 -6.43
C GLN A 288 -13.22 8.76 -5.43
N VAL A 289 -14.31 9.35 -5.89
CA VAL A 289 -15.42 9.78 -5.03
C VAL A 289 -16.39 8.64 -4.80
N HIS A 290 -16.74 8.40 -3.54
CA HIS A 290 -17.78 7.44 -3.11
C HIS A 290 -19.13 8.12 -2.94
N GLY A 291 -19.13 9.39 -2.53
CA GLY A 291 -20.34 10.19 -2.37
C GLY A 291 -20.03 11.68 -2.28
N TRP A 292 -20.94 12.50 -2.82
CA TRP A 292 -20.88 13.94 -2.69
C TRP A 292 -21.87 14.40 -1.64
N TYR A 293 -21.39 15.24 -0.73
CA TYR A 293 -22.24 16.04 0.16
C TYR A 293 -22.51 17.40 -0.49
N ARG A 294 -21.55 17.94 -1.26
CA ARG A 294 -21.71 19.19 -2.01
C ARG A 294 -20.72 19.30 -3.19
N GLY A 295 -21.11 20.00 -4.25
CA GLY A 295 -20.16 20.53 -5.24
C GLY A 295 -19.94 19.72 -6.52
N GLY A 296 -20.53 18.52 -6.70
CA GLY A 296 -20.43 17.85 -8.01
C GLY A 296 -21.12 16.48 -8.13
N PRO A 297 -21.27 15.97 -9.37
CA PRO A 297 -21.71 14.60 -9.65
C PRO A 297 -20.58 13.69 -10.22
N GLY A 298 -19.32 14.12 -10.17
CA GLY A 298 -18.20 13.40 -10.80
C GLY A 298 -17.76 12.16 -10.01
N GLU A 299 -17.33 11.11 -10.69
CA GLU A 299 -16.74 9.93 -10.03
C GLU A 299 -15.32 10.20 -9.52
N THR A 300 -14.65 11.23 -10.06
CA THR A 300 -13.32 11.67 -9.62
C THR A 300 -13.27 13.18 -9.48
N VAL A 301 -12.37 13.66 -8.62
CA VAL A 301 -12.06 15.09 -8.48
C VAL A 301 -10.63 15.31 -8.04
N THR A 302 -9.99 16.35 -8.55
CA THR A 302 -8.67 16.80 -8.09
C THR A 302 -8.84 18.05 -7.24
N LEU A 303 -8.30 17.99 -6.02
CA LEU A 303 -8.27 19.09 -5.06
C LEU A 303 -6.82 19.45 -4.74
N HIS A 304 -6.57 20.70 -4.41
CA HIS A 304 -5.29 21.12 -3.85
C HIS A 304 -5.32 20.94 -2.34
N MET A 305 -4.39 20.15 -1.79
CA MET A 305 -4.32 19.82 -0.37
C MET A 305 -2.94 20.15 0.21
N GLU A 306 -2.89 20.42 1.51
CA GLU A 306 -1.64 20.52 2.27
C GLU A 306 -0.80 19.24 2.11
N SER A 307 0.50 19.35 2.38
CA SER A 307 1.46 18.25 2.24
C SER A 307 0.94 16.93 2.85
N PRO A 308 1.05 15.80 2.13
CA PRO A 308 0.80 14.47 2.72
C PRO A 308 1.81 14.11 3.80
N TYR A 309 2.81 14.96 4.02
CA TYR A 309 3.85 14.78 5.02
C TYR A 309 3.83 15.95 6.01
N LEU A 310 3.72 15.61 7.30
CA LEU A 310 3.91 16.53 8.42
C LEU A 310 5.36 16.44 8.88
N THR A 311 6.08 17.56 8.91
CA THR A 311 7.43 17.59 9.48
C THR A 311 7.35 17.87 10.98
N THR A 312 7.89 17.00 11.82
CA THR A 312 7.97 17.19 13.27
C THR A 312 9.02 18.24 13.64
N PRO A 313 9.00 18.80 14.87
CA PRO A 313 10.07 19.67 15.36
C PRO A 313 11.47 19.04 15.28
N GLU A 314 11.55 17.71 15.37
CA GLU A 314 12.78 16.93 15.28
C GLU A 314 13.26 16.73 13.82
N GLY A 315 12.44 17.11 12.84
CA GLY A 315 12.75 16.96 11.41
C GLY A 315 12.28 15.63 10.81
N ASP A 316 11.57 14.80 11.57
CA ASP A 316 10.99 13.56 11.06
C ASP A 316 9.77 13.88 10.20
N SER A 317 9.57 13.12 9.13
CA SER A 317 8.43 13.25 8.23
C SER A 317 7.39 12.19 8.57
N ILE A 318 6.19 12.61 8.96
CA ILE A 318 5.06 11.73 9.26
C ILE A 318 4.07 11.83 8.11
N GLU A 319 3.80 10.72 7.43
CA GLU A 319 2.76 10.64 6.41
C GLU A 319 1.37 10.79 7.05
N THR A 320 0.60 11.78 6.62
CA THR A 320 -0.76 12.07 7.09
C THR A 320 -1.82 11.47 6.18
N TYR A 321 -1.54 11.31 4.88
CA TYR A 321 -2.39 10.59 3.95
C TYR A 321 -1.57 10.10 2.76
N THR A 322 -2.05 9.06 2.10
CA THR A 322 -1.38 8.40 0.97
C THR A 322 -2.38 7.97 -0.10
N ILE A 323 -1.89 7.42 -1.21
CA ILE A 323 -2.76 6.76 -2.19
C ILE A 323 -3.44 5.56 -1.53
N GLY A 324 -4.77 5.50 -1.58
CA GLY A 324 -5.61 4.50 -0.94
C GLY A 324 -6.29 5.00 0.34
N THR A 325 -5.86 6.14 0.91
CA THR A 325 -6.50 6.72 2.09
C THR A 325 -7.91 7.21 1.75
N ARG A 326 -8.92 6.76 2.51
CA ARG A 326 -10.29 7.28 2.42
C ARG A 326 -10.47 8.46 3.37
N LEU A 327 -10.88 9.60 2.81
CA LEU A 327 -11.02 10.88 3.51
C LEU A 327 -12.41 11.46 3.32
N LEU A 328 -12.86 12.21 4.33
CA LEU A 328 -13.92 13.20 4.22
C LEU A 328 -13.24 14.55 3.94
N VAL A 329 -13.52 15.14 2.77
CA VAL A 329 -12.84 16.34 2.30
C VAL A 329 -13.85 17.42 1.96
N ALA A 330 -13.72 18.59 2.58
CA ALA A 330 -14.48 19.78 2.23
C ALA A 330 -13.53 20.94 1.89
N GLY A 331 -13.93 21.76 0.93
CA GLY A 331 -13.04 22.73 0.31
C GLY A 331 -13.76 23.90 -0.35
N ARG A 332 -12.98 24.88 -0.79
CA ARG A 332 -13.48 26.07 -1.47
C ARG A 332 -12.79 26.28 -2.81
N LEU A 333 -13.47 26.97 -3.70
CA LEU A 333 -12.84 27.53 -4.88
C LEU A 333 -11.91 28.66 -4.44
N SER A 334 -10.63 28.54 -4.78
CA SER A 334 -9.65 29.58 -4.51
C SER A 334 -9.92 30.81 -5.37
N ASP A 335 -9.79 32.00 -4.78
CA ASP A 335 -9.79 33.28 -5.49
C ASP A 335 -8.46 33.53 -6.22
N VAL A 336 -7.37 32.90 -5.78
CA VAL A 336 -6.08 32.92 -6.47
C VAL A 336 -6.19 32.16 -7.81
N ALA A 337 -5.95 32.89 -8.90
CA ALA A 337 -5.98 32.34 -10.25
C ALA A 337 -5.08 31.10 -10.38
N GLY A 338 -5.62 30.03 -10.95
CA GLY A 338 -4.90 28.77 -11.18
C GLY A 338 -4.87 27.80 -10.00
N ARG A 339 -5.36 28.19 -8.80
CA ARG A 339 -5.43 27.30 -7.63
C ARG A 339 -6.67 26.42 -7.54
N GLY A 340 -7.64 26.56 -8.44
CA GLY A 340 -8.80 25.67 -8.52
C GLY A 340 -9.51 25.47 -7.17
N LEU A 341 -9.93 24.23 -6.88
CA LEU A 341 -10.50 23.84 -5.61
C LEU A 341 -9.38 23.53 -4.60
N ILE A 342 -9.44 24.14 -3.42
CA ILE A 342 -8.53 23.88 -2.30
C ILE A 342 -9.31 23.18 -1.20
N ALA A 343 -8.82 22.03 -0.74
CA ALA A 343 -9.33 21.38 0.46
C ALA A 343 -8.97 22.24 1.67
N GLN A 344 -9.94 22.52 2.54
CA GLN A 344 -9.66 23.25 3.77
C GLN A 344 -9.08 22.29 4.80
N SER A 345 -8.00 22.72 5.45
CA SER A 345 -7.48 22.08 6.65
C SER A 345 -8.38 22.42 7.86
N CYS A 346 -7.86 22.28 9.08
CA CYS A 346 -8.58 22.66 10.30
C CYS A 346 -9.87 21.88 10.57
N GLY A 347 -9.84 20.59 10.21
CA GLY A 347 -10.91 19.64 10.46
C GLY A 347 -11.97 19.54 9.38
N PHE A 348 -11.87 20.30 8.29
CA PHE A 348 -12.65 20.08 7.07
C PHE A 348 -12.05 18.99 6.17
N THR A 349 -10.81 18.59 6.43
CA THR A 349 -10.23 17.35 5.87
C THR A 349 -9.97 16.40 7.02
N ARG A 350 -10.55 15.21 6.94
CA ARG A 350 -10.59 14.22 8.02
C ARG A 350 -10.45 12.82 7.44
N TYR A 351 -9.96 11.89 8.25
CA TYR A 351 -10.13 10.48 7.92
C TYR A 351 -11.60 10.12 7.90
N TYR A 352 -11.96 9.18 7.03
CA TYR A 352 -13.34 8.71 6.95
C TYR A 352 -13.75 7.99 8.23
N ASP A 353 -14.86 8.43 8.81
CA ASP A 353 -15.62 7.68 9.80
C ASP A 353 -17.13 7.84 9.52
N GLU A 354 -17.89 6.78 9.73
CA GLU A 354 -19.31 6.70 9.36
C GLU A 354 -20.17 7.72 10.12
N ALA A 355 -19.81 8.01 11.37
CA ALA A 355 -20.51 9.00 12.19
C ALA A 355 -20.39 10.40 11.59
N THR A 356 -19.17 10.86 11.29
CA THR A 356 -18.92 12.17 10.68
C THR A 356 -19.50 12.26 9.28
N ALA A 357 -19.41 11.19 8.48
CA ALA A 357 -20.05 11.11 7.16
C ALA A 357 -21.57 11.34 7.25
N THR A 358 -22.22 10.73 8.23
CA THR A 358 -23.65 10.92 8.50
C THR A 358 -23.96 12.36 8.90
N GLU A 359 -23.12 12.98 9.74
CA GLU A 359 -23.27 14.39 10.11
C GLU A 359 -23.12 15.34 8.91
N TRP A 360 -22.20 15.04 7.99
CA TRP A 360 -22.01 15.84 6.76
C TRP A 360 -23.20 15.73 5.82
N ALA A 361 -23.75 14.52 5.64
CA ALA A 361 -24.99 14.31 4.88
C ALA A 361 -26.13 15.15 5.48
N ALA A 362 -26.37 15.04 6.78
CA ALA A 362 -27.43 15.79 7.46
C ALA A 362 -27.23 17.33 7.39
N ALA A 363 -25.99 17.81 7.30
CA ALA A 363 -25.67 19.23 7.19
C ALA A 363 -25.81 19.80 5.77
N THR A 364 -26.00 18.94 4.75
CA THR A 364 -26.03 19.33 3.33
C THR A 364 -27.33 19.01 2.61
N ASP A 365 -28.22 18.23 3.22
CA ASP A 365 -29.62 18.02 2.80
C ASP A 365 -30.48 19.30 2.91
#